data_AF-R0KL32-F1
#
_entry.id   AF-R0KL32-F1
#
_cell.length_a   1.000
_cell.length_b   1.000
_cell.length_c   1.000
_cell.angle_alpha   90.00
_cell.angle_beta   90.00
_cell.angle_gamma   90.00
#
_symmetry.space_group_name_H-M   'P 1'
#
loop_
_entity.id
_entity.type
_entity.pdbx_description
1 polymer ?
#
loop_
_entity_poly.entity_id
_entity_poly.type
_entity_poly.pdbx_seq_one_letter_code
_entity_poly.pdbx_strand_id
1 'polypeptide(L)'
;MNWITILLSYFLGIQGSCASIEKIYFLENNFWEEDQGYVETEKGFFCAIYEDYLKEPNCNFQFLTLPENCIYFKSLNYAYTFLCKADNDFINSCIQSGDLKNVFLNIVLYFYDQPLETEEEFDNYTGRKRLVPTYKPLEKVLGNDESISEVEKIQMRLLHIKPRLSIFLLKETVVIKDIADTEIEIRLNELLLFEMFKFYYFEEYTDCLKCAKDFLDTLCYFELVDDDNDKTSDQELPGCSINSKNKMKASEFVKRLLEKFDDVTAHSNKTCFDKPAEIEVRKYTDSLINKCVLYIKNQLLNKELMLLIGDKYNIDFYIEKFHSIISTAVKKVSDVKRLRPEEEDKFFEEEFEMENNEIEKLKMAALNHLCETDFIPNYFSKVLGKKIETLEDYIAIDKMACDFHNIICKIINIIAVKENPQFDLKPYYEPVNDDCNYKLVEGFMIKLEKGVKLKQIKGFNDKGGTIKLESEEHYVIDQSNSYNFVKKVLEIKNIREIELLLKDNGRGFVVYRINIEKFEADERIIYQFN
;
A
#
# COMPACT_ATOMS: atom_id res chain seq x y z
N MET A 1 29.71 -6.88 53.31
CA MET A 1 29.37 -6.97 51.87
C MET A 1 30.58 -6.44 51.10
N ASN A 2 31.25 -7.29 50.33
CA ASN A 2 32.58 -6.98 49.78
C ASN A 2 32.44 -6.11 48.52
N TRP A 3 33.03 -4.92 48.53
CA TRP A 3 33.00 -3.97 47.40
C TRP A 3 33.54 -4.57 46.10
N ILE A 4 34.46 -5.54 46.21
CA ILE A 4 34.98 -6.30 45.06
C ILE A 4 33.89 -7.14 44.41
N THR A 5 32.98 -7.75 45.19
CA THR A 5 31.86 -8.51 44.65
C THR A 5 30.87 -7.59 43.94
N ILE A 6 30.59 -6.42 44.52
CA ILE A 6 29.71 -5.42 43.88
C ILE A 6 30.35 -4.90 42.59
N LEU A 7 31.65 -4.57 42.59
CA LEU A 7 32.39 -4.13 41.40
C LEU A 7 32.50 -5.22 40.35
N LEU A 8 32.71 -6.49 40.73
CA LEU A 8 32.71 -7.62 39.80
C LEU A 8 31.31 -7.85 39.23
N SER A 9 30.25 -7.78 40.02
CA SER A 9 28.87 -7.85 39.53
C SER A 9 28.53 -6.67 38.62
N TYR A 10 29.06 -5.47 38.90
CA TYR A 10 28.89 -4.29 38.07
C TYR A 10 29.71 -4.39 36.76
N PHE A 11 30.94 -4.91 36.81
CA PHE A 11 31.77 -5.16 35.63
C PHE A 11 31.22 -6.30 34.77
N LEU A 12 30.68 -7.36 35.39
CA LEU A 12 29.96 -8.44 34.71
C LEU A 12 28.64 -7.92 34.10
N GLY A 13 27.97 -6.97 34.76
CA GLY A 13 26.77 -6.30 34.23
C GLY A 13 27.04 -5.23 33.15
N ILE A 14 28.28 -4.71 33.05
CA ILE A 14 28.72 -3.74 32.02
C ILE A 14 29.29 -4.46 30.77
N GLN A 15 29.62 -5.74 30.88
CA GLN A 15 30.10 -6.53 29.75
C GLN A 15 28.92 -6.91 28.86
N GLY A 16 28.71 -6.14 27.78
CA GLY A 16 27.65 -6.35 26.80
C GLY A 16 27.59 -7.80 26.26
N SER A 17 26.40 -8.23 25.85
CA SER A 17 26.14 -9.59 25.38
C SER A 17 26.95 -9.90 24.12
N CYS A 18 27.47 -11.13 23.98
CA CYS A 18 28.17 -11.60 22.78
C CYS A 18 27.22 -11.89 21.60
N ALA A 19 25.92 -11.93 21.86
CA ALA A 19 24.87 -12.07 20.86
C ALA A 19 23.61 -11.30 21.27
N SER A 20 22.85 -10.83 20.29
CA SER A 20 21.49 -10.36 20.49
C SER A 20 20.50 -11.35 19.89
N ILE A 21 19.32 -11.44 20.51
CA ILE A 21 18.23 -12.28 20.07
C ILE A 21 17.04 -11.36 19.86
N GLU A 22 16.50 -11.41 18.65
CA GLU A 22 15.37 -10.58 18.25
C GLU A 22 14.24 -11.49 17.78
N LYS A 23 13.04 -11.26 18.29
CA LYS A 23 11.83 -11.90 17.75
C LYS A 23 11.58 -11.31 16.36
N ILE A 24 11.43 -12.19 15.37
CA ILE A 24 11.13 -11.81 13.99
C ILE A 24 9.95 -12.62 13.47
N TYR A 25 9.37 -12.15 12.37
CA TYR A 25 8.31 -12.83 11.64
C TYR A 25 8.79 -13.15 10.23
N PHE A 26 8.25 -14.25 9.69
CA PHE A 26 8.46 -14.69 8.33
C PHE A 26 7.12 -14.82 7.62
N LEU A 27 7.11 -14.60 6.32
CA LEU A 27 5.97 -14.97 5.49
C LEU A 27 6.16 -16.38 4.93
N GLU A 28 5.42 -17.34 5.49
CA GLU A 28 5.34 -18.72 4.98
C GLU A 28 4.52 -18.74 3.69
N ASN A 29 5.06 -19.38 2.64
CA ASN A 29 4.43 -19.53 1.34
C ASN A 29 4.76 -20.91 0.71
N ASN A 30 3.95 -21.33 -0.26
CA ASN A 30 4.07 -22.63 -0.93
C ASN A 30 4.32 -22.52 -2.43
N PHE A 31 4.80 -21.37 -2.91
CA PHE A 31 5.00 -21.12 -4.34
C PHE A 31 6.43 -21.43 -4.79
N TRP A 32 7.45 -21.01 -4.03
CA TRP A 32 8.84 -21.30 -4.39
C TRP A 32 9.25 -22.70 -3.93
N GLU A 33 9.77 -23.48 -4.88
CA GLU A 33 10.32 -24.82 -4.66
C GLU A 33 11.86 -24.78 -4.53
N GLU A 34 12.43 -25.91 -4.11
CA GLU A 34 13.86 -26.11 -3.77
C GLU A 34 14.86 -25.58 -4.80
N ASP A 35 14.52 -25.66 -6.09
CA ASP A 35 15.43 -25.44 -7.21
C ASP A 35 15.04 -24.23 -8.09
N GLN A 36 13.97 -23.51 -7.74
CA GLN A 36 13.34 -22.54 -8.64
C GLN A 36 13.55 -21.10 -8.17
N GLY A 37 14.56 -20.44 -8.75
CA GLY A 37 14.62 -18.97 -8.78
C GLY A 37 13.41 -18.34 -9.47
N TYR A 38 12.70 -19.11 -10.31
CA TYR A 38 11.47 -18.72 -11.01
C TYR A 38 10.47 -19.85 -11.08
N VAL A 39 9.20 -19.51 -10.85
CA VAL A 39 8.08 -20.42 -11.08
C VAL A 39 7.37 -19.98 -12.35
N GLU A 40 7.53 -20.76 -13.44
CA GLU A 40 6.72 -20.56 -14.64
C GLU A 40 5.32 -21.13 -14.41
N THR A 41 4.31 -20.31 -14.65
CA THR A 41 2.90 -20.67 -14.47
C THR A 41 2.11 -20.30 -15.72
N GLU A 42 0.84 -20.71 -15.79
CA GLU A 42 -0.09 -20.20 -16.82
C GLU A 42 -0.25 -18.67 -16.81
N LYS A 43 0.20 -18.00 -15.73
CA LYS A 43 0.17 -16.54 -15.58
C LYS A 43 1.47 -15.87 -16.04
N GLY A 44 2.52 -16.63 -16.35
CA GLY A 44 3.87 -16.14 -16.60
C GLY A 44 4.85 -16.58 -15.51
N PHE A 45 6.01 -15.93 -15.47
CA PHE A 45 7.06 -16.15 -14.48
C PHE A 45 6.76 -15.39 -13.19
N PHE A 46 6.66 -16.09 -12.08
CA PHE A 46 6.57 -15.49 -10.76
C PHE A 46 7.94 -14.93 -10.35
N CYS A 47 8.06 -13.61 -10.23
CA CYS A 47 9.35 -12.96 -9.99
C CYS A 47 9.41 -12.19 -8.67
N ALA A 48 8.28 -11.75 -8.10
CA ALA A 48 8.30 -10.99 -6.85
C ALA A 48 7.01 -11.08 -6.04
N ILE A 49 7.14 -10.89 -4.73
CA ILE A 49 6.03 -10.65 -3.81
C ILE A 49 6.12 -9.20 -3.34
N TYR A 50 4.99 -8.52 -3.35
CA TYR A 50 4.85 -7.21 -2.76
C TYR A 50 3.93 -7.29 -1.55
N GLU A 51 4.38 -6.77 -0.41
CA GLU A 51 3.63 -6.80 0.83
C GLU A 51 3.27 -5.38 1.26
N ASP A 52 2.00 -5.18 1.64
CA ASP A 52 1.50 -3.92 2.18
C ASP A 52 0.58 -4.17 3.38
N TYR A 53 0.77 -3.41 4.45
CA TYR A 53 -0.07 -3.49 5.64
C TYR A 53 -1.17 -2.45 5.56
N LEU A 54 -2.39 -2.89 5.28
CA LEU A 54 -3.53 -1.99 5.20
C LEU A 54 -4.11 -1.77 6.60
N LYS A 55 -3.80 -0.60 7.17
CA LYS A 55 -4.48 -0.03 8.33
C LYS A 55 -5.22 1.23 7.89
N GLU A 56 -6.55 1.21 7.98
CA GLU A 56 -7.31 2.43 7.71
C GLU A 56 -6.87 3.56 8.68
N PRO A 57 -6.58 4.79 8.19
CA PRO A 57 -6.65 5.20 6.80
C PRO A 57 -5.32 5.23 6.03
N ASN A 58 -4.12 5.21 6.65
CA ASN A 58 -2.87 5.49 5.93
C ASN A 58 -1.60 5.03 6.70
N CYS A 59 -1.28 3.74 6.68
CA CYS A 59 0.05 3.26 7.07
C CYS A 59 0.49 2.16 6.12
N ASN A 60 0.92 2.53 4.92
CA ASN A 60 1.38 1.55 3.95
C ASN A 60 2.90 1.40 4.07
N PHE A 61 3.36 0.22 4.44
CA PHE A 61 4.77 -0.16 4.36
C PHE A 61 4.91 -1.07 3.16
N GLN A 62 5.82 -0.73 2.26
CA GLN A 62 5.96 -1.41 0.98
C GLN A 62 7.25 -2.21 1.00
N PHE A 63 7.16 -3.51 0.75
CA PHE A 63 8.34 -4.35 0.60
C PHE A 63 8.27 -5.20 -0.65
N LEU A 64 9.34 -5.17 -1.45
CA LEU A 64 9.54 -6.05 -2.58
C LEU A 64 10.41 -7.22 -2.16
N THR A 65 9.81 -8.39 -2.06
CA THR A 65 10.54 -9.65 -1.84
C THR A 65 10.93 -10.24 -3.18
N LEU A 66 12.24 -10.35 -3.38
CA LEU A 66 12.85 -11.12 -4.47
C LEU A 66 13.15 -12.56 -4.03
N PRO A 67 13.32 -13.51 -4.97
CA PRO A 67 13.63 -14.92 -4.66
C PRO A 67 14.85 -15.09 -3.74
N GLU A 68 15.84 -14.19 -3.83
CA GLU A 68 17.03 -14.19 -2.97
C GLU A 68 16.72 -13.96 -1.47
N ASN A 69 15.58 -13.34 -1.15
CA ASN A 69 15.13 -13.08 0.22
C ASN A 69 14.20 -14.19 0.75
N CYS A 70 14.09 -15.29 0.00
CA CYS A 70 13.27 -16.44 0.35
C CYS A 70 14.14 -17.64 0.73
N ILE A 71 13.69 -18.39 1.74
CA ILE A 71 14.32 -19.63 2.20
C ILE A 71 13.37 -20.78 1.98
N TYR A 72 13.83 -21.82 1.29
CA TYR A 72 13.11 -23.07 1.21
C TYR A 72 13.54 -24.07 2.28
N PHE A 73 12.62 -24.47 3.17
CA PHE A 73 12.86 -25.58 4.11
C PHE A 73 12.32 -26.89 3.51
N LYS A 74 13.22 -27.70 2.93
CA LYS A 74 12.89 -28.99 2.29
C LYS A 74 12.03 -29.90 3.16
N SER A 75 12.30 -29.91 4.47
CA SER A 75 11.57 -30.78 5.41
C SER A 75 10.10 -30.42 5.60
N LEU A 76 9.70 -29.20 5.24
CA LEU A 76 8.32 -28.74 5.33
C LEU A 76 7.66 -28.57 3.96
N ASN A 77 8.45 -28.52 2.88
CA ASN A 77 7.97 -28.18 1.54
C ASN A 77 7.29 -26.79 1.51
N TYR A 78 7.87 -25.84 2.26
CA TYR A 78 7.45 -24.45 2.32
C TYR A 78 8.65 -23.52 2.20
N ALA A 79 8.38 -22.38 1.57
CA ALA A 79 9.25 -21.24 1.46
C ALA A 79 8.91 -20.20 2.54
N TYR A 80 9.92 -19.48 3.01
CA TYR A 80 9.82 -18.49 4.08
C TYR A 80 10.57 -17.23 3.67
N THR A 81 9.83 -16.14 3.57
CA THR A 81 10.37 -14.84 3.23
C THR A 81 10.74 -14.06 4.49
N PHE A 82 11.90 -13.43 4.49
CA PHE A 82 12.30 -12.50 5.54
C PHE A 82 11.51 -11.19 5.45
N LEU A 83 10.90 -10.80 6.55
CA LEU A 83 10.34 -9.45 6.68
C LEU A 83 11.42 -8.48 7.12
N CYS A 84 11.36 -7.24 6.62
CA CYS A 84 12.35 -6.25 7.01
C CYS A 84 12.15 -5.82 8.48
N LYS A 85 13.12 -5.12 9.05
CA LYS A 85 13.01 -4.64 10.44
C LYS A 85 11.80 -3.72 10.65
N ALA A 86 11.50 -2.84 9.69
CA ALA A 86 10.38 -1.92 9.79
C ALA A 86 9.04 -2.67 9.85
N ASP A 87 8.86 -3.73 9.06
CA ASP A 87 7.66 -4.58 9.08
C ASP A 87 7.51 -5.31 10.42
N ASN A 88 8.61 -5.88 10.92
CA ASN A 88 8.65 -6.52 12.23
C ASN A 88 8.27 -5.55 13.35
N ASP A 89 8.81 -4.33 13.32
CA ASP A 89 8.50 -3.28 14.30
C ASP A 89 7.04 -2.84 14.20
N PHE A 90 6.50 -2.71 12.98
CA PHE A 90 5.09 -2.39 12.74
C PHE A 90 4.14 -3.49 13.25
N ILE A 91 4.40 -4.75 12.89
CA ILE A 91 3.62 -5.90 13.35
C ILE A 91 3.65 -5.95 14.88
N ASN A 92 4.83 -5.83 15.49
CA ASN A 92 4.97 -5.83 16.95
C ASN A 92 4.20 -4.68 17.60
N SER A 93 4.25 -3.48 17.03
CA SER A 93 3.47 -2.31 17.49
C SER A 93 1.96 -2.58 17.43
N CYS A 94 1.48 -3.15 16.33
CA CYS A 94 0.06 -3.52 16.16
C CYS A 94 -0.38 -4.59 17.16
N ILE A 95 0.46 -5.61 17.40
CA ILE A 95 0.19 -6.66 18.40
C ILE A 95 0.15 -6.08 19.82
N GLN A 96 1.11 -5.21 20.18
CA GLN A 96 1.20 -4.60 21.51
C GLN A 96 0.05 -3.64 21.80
N SER A 97 -0.37 -2.85 20.81
CA SER A 97 -1.49 -1.91 20.93
C SER A 97 -2.85 -2.61 21.03
N GLY A 98 -2.94 -3.88 20.61
CA GLY A 98 -4.21 -4.62 20.54
C GLY A 98 -5.13 -4.11 19.42
N ASP A 99 -4.62 -3.26 18.54
CA ASP A 99 -5.33 -2.58 17.45
C ASP A 99 -5.28 -3.39 16.15
N LEU A 100 -5.38 -4.72 16.29
CA LEU A 100 -5.35 -5.66 15.15
C LEU A 100 -6.72 -5.81 14.48
N LYS A 101 -7.78 -5.30 15.12
CA LYS A 101 -9.12 -5.33 14.52
C LYS A 101 -9.11 -4.47 13.26
N ASN A 102 -9.28 -5.11 12.11
CA ASN A 102 -9.27 -4.51 10.78
C ASN A 102 -7.88 -4.17 10.21
N VAL A 103 -6.80 -4.77 10.70
CA VAL A 103 -5.49 -4.70 10.03
C VAL A 103 -5.36 -5.90 9.10
N PHE A 104 -5.11 -5.65 7.81
CA PHE A 104 -4.95 -6.69 6.81
C PHE A 104 -3.57 -6.61 6.18
N LEU A 105 -2.90 -7.75 6.04
CA LEU A 105 -1.74 -7.91 5.19
C LEU A 105 -2.22 -8.15 3.76
N ASN A 106 -1.93 -7.21 2.86
CA ASN A 106 -2.09 -7.36 1.42
C ASN A 106 -0.79 -7.95 0.84
N ILE A 107 -0.91 -9.04 0.10
CA ILE A 107 0.21 -9.71 -0.57
C ILE A 107 -0.14 -9.72 -2.05
N VAL A 108 0.66 -9.04 -2.87
CA VAL A 108 0.49 -8.98 -4.31
C VAL A 108 1.59 -9.77 -4.97
N LEU A 109 1.20 -10.79 -5.73
CA LEU A 109 2.12 -11.64 -6.49
C LEU A 109 2.28 -11.07 -7.89
N TYR A 110 3.53 -10.83 -8.28
CA TYR A 110 3.88 -10.27 -9.57
C TYR A 110 4.33 -11.37 -10.51
N PHE A 111 3.59 -11.51 -11.61
CA PHE A 111 3.92 -12.40 -12.71
C PHE A 111 4.30 -11.58 -13.94
N TYR A 112 5.39 -11.97 -14.59
CA TYR A 112 5.96 -11.30 -15.74
C TYR A 112 5.97 -12.24 -16.95
N ASP A 113 6.03 -11.69 -18.17
CA ASP A 113 6.16 -12.50 -19.39
C ASP A 113 7.56 -13.08 -19.61
N GLN A 114 8.54 -12.62 -18.84
CA GLN A 114 9.92 -13.11 -18.82
C GLN A 114 10.45 -13.11 -17.38
N PRO A 115 11.46 -13.94 -17.06
CA PRO A 115 12.16 -13.89 -15.78
C PRO A 115 12.86 -12.52 -15.57
N LEU A 116 12.80 -12.00 -14.35
CA LEU A 116 13.49 -10.78 -13.90
C LEU A 116 14.21 -11.07 -12.56
N GLU A 117 15.50 -10.74 -12.46
CA GLU A 117 16.39 -11.08 -11.31
C GLU A 117 16.69 -9.89 -10.41
N THR A 118 16.82 -8.71 -11.01
CA THR A 118 17.38 -7.55 -10.32
C THR A 118 16.36 -6.43 -10.18
N GLU A 119 16.48 -5.64 -9.11
CA GLU A 119 15.67 -4.42 -8.91
C GLU A 119 15.70 -3.50 -10.14
N GLU A 120 16.86 -3.36 -10.78
CA GLU A 120 17.01 -2.58 -12.02
C GLU A 120 16.21 -3.17 -13.20
N GLU A 121 16.14 -4.50 -13.32
CA GLU A 121 15.31 -5.15 -14.33
C GLU A 121 13.82 -4.94 -14.05
N PHE A 122 13.39 -4.98 -12.78
CA PHE A 122 12.02 -4.64 -12.41
C PHE A 122 11.67 -3.19 -12.72
N ASP A 123 12.54 -2.25 -12.33
CA ASP A 123 12.32 -0.81 -12.50
C ASP A 123 12.25 -0.40 -13.98
N ASN A 124 13.03 -1.05 -14.84
CA ASN A 124 13.09 -0.76 -16.26
C ASN A 124 12.15 -1.64 -17.10
N TYR A 125 11.39 -2.53 -16.48
CA TYR A 125 10.54 -3.46 -17.20
C TYR A 125 9.30 -2.76 -17.78
N THR A 126 9.23 -2.72 -19.11
CA THR A 126 8.10 -2.16 -19.88
C THR A 126 7.20 -3.22 -20.49
N GLY A 127 7.48 -4.49 -20.21
CA GLY A 127 6.70 -5.62 -20.73
C GLY A 127 5.39 -5.84 -19.96
N ARG A 128 4.83 -7.05 -20.12
CA ARG A 128 3.57 -7.42 -19.48
C ARG A 128 3.74 -7.91 -18.04
N LYS A 129 3.10 -7.20 -17.11
CA LYS A 129 2.94 -7.61 -15.70
C LYS A 129 1.49 -8.00 -15.36
N ARG A 130 1.30 -9.10 -14.62
CA ARG A 130 0.02 -9.54 -14.04
C ARG A 130 0.11 -9.55 -12.52
N LEU A 131 -0.93 -9.04 -11.86
CA LEU A 131 -0.95 -8.83 -10.42
C LEU A 131 -2.04 -9.69 -9.77
N VAL A 132 -1.62 -10.60 -8.88
CA VAL A 132 -2.52 -11.49 -8.15
C VAL A 132 -2.48 -11.16 -6.67
N PRO A 133 -3.44 -10.39 -6.16
CA PRO A 133 -3.49 -10.02 -4.75
C PRO A 133 -4.21 -11.07 -3.91
N THR A 134 -3.79 -11.16 -2.65
CA THR A 134 -4.47 -11.86 -1.57
C THR A 134 -4.38 -11.02 -0.31
N TYR A 135 -5.40 -11.10 0.54
CA TYR A 135 -5.40 -10.41 1.83
C TYR A 135 -5.45 -11.45 2.94
N LYS A 136 -4.80 -11.15 4.06
CA LYS A 136 -4.89 -11.95 5.28
C LYS A 136 -5.10 -11.02 6.47
N PRO A 137 -6.08 -11.31 7.36
CA PRO A 137 -6.18 -10.55 8.60
C PRO A 137 -4.92 -10.76 9.44
N LEU A 138 -4.42 -9.68 10.05
CA LEU A 138 -3.29 -9.76 10.98
C LEU A 138 -3.82 -10.21 12.35
N GLU A 139 -4.13 -11.50 12.49
CA GLU A 139 -4.67 -12.02 13.74
C GLU A 139 -3.61 -12.28 14.81
N LYS A 140 -4.06 -12.28 16.07
CA LYS A 140 -3.23 -12.47 17.27
C LYS A 140 -2.69 -13.90 17.42
N VAL A 141 -3.11 -14.83 16.57
CA VAL A 141 -2.70 -16.24 16.62
C VAL A 141 -1.82 -16.53 15.41
N LEU A 142 -0.55 -16.15 15.54
CA LEU A 142 0.51 -16.64 14.68
C LEU A 142 0.64 -18.16 14.90
N GLY A 143 -0.04 -18.92 14.05
CA GLY A 143 -0.06 -20.38 14.07
C GLY A 143 -1.40 -20.97 14.53
N ASN A 144 -2.42 -20.95 13.68
CA ASN A 144 -3.34 -22.07 13.41
C ASN A 144 -4.39 -21.68 12.36
N ASP A 145 -4.94 -22.71 11.68
CA ASP A 145 -6.04 -22.66 10.72
C ASP A 145 -7.37 -22.21 11.34
N GLU A 146 -7.47 -20.96 11.83
CA GLU A 146 -8.79 -20.38 12.09
C GLU A 146 -9.41 -19.94 10.76
N SER A 147 -10.60 -20.48 10.49
CA SER A 147 -11.37 -20.12 9.30
C SER A 147 -11.74 -18.64 9.40
N ILE A 148 -11.11 -17.79 8.57
CA ILE A 148 -11.43 -16.37 8.41
C ILE A 148 -12.96 -16.21 8.38
N SER A 149 -13.50 -15.34 9.23
CA SER A 149 -14.95 -15.15 9.31
C SER A 149 -15.50 -14.58 8.00
N GLU A 150 -16.78 -14.82 7.73
CA GLU A 150 -17.42 -14.30 6.51
C GLU A 150 -17.37 -12.75 6.44
N VAL A 151 -17.49 -12.09 7.60
CA VAL A 151 -17.39 -10.63 7.72
C VAL A 151 -15.99 -10.14 7.32
N GLU A 152 -14.93 -10.80 7.79
CA GLU A 152 -13.56 -10.46 7.42
C GLU A 152 -13.31 -10.70 5.92
N LYS A 153 -13.86 -11.77 5.35
CA LYS A 153 -13.80 -12.02 3.89
C LYS A 153 -14.50 -10.92 3.09
N ILE A 154 -15.65 -10.44 3.54
CA ILE A 154 -16.35 -9.30 2.91
C ILE A 154 -15.50 -8.04 3.00
N GLN A 155 -14.91 -7.73 4.16
CA GLN A 155 -14.01 -6.59 4.32
C GLN A 155 -12.77 -6.70 3.42
N MET A 156 -12.16 -7.88 3.31
CA MET A 156 -11.05 -8.14 2.38
C MET A 156 -11.45 -7.86 0.94
N ARG A 157 -12.65 -8.27 0.51
CA ARG A 157 -13.18 -7.96 -0.82
C ARG A 157 -13.38 -6.46 -1.03
N LEU A 158 -13.90 -5.74 -0.03
CA LEU A 158 -14.04 -4.29 -0.10
C LEU A 158 -12.70 -3.57 -0.27
N LEU A 159 -11.67 -3.98 0.48
CA LEU A 159 -10.30 -3.45 0.36
C LEU A 159 -9.72 -3.65 -1.05
N HIS A 160 -10.18 -4.69 -1.76
CA HIS A 160 -9.75 -4.99 -3.11
C HIS A 160 -10.58 -4.25 -4.18
N ILE A 161 -11.91 -4.23 -4.05
CA ILE A 161 -12.83 -3.60 -5.01
C ILE A 161 -12.56 -2.09 -5.11
N LYS A 162 -12.39 -1.41 -3.97
CA LYS A 162 -12.23 0.05 -3.90
C LYS A 162 -11.08 0.58 -4.80
N PRO A 163 -9.83 0.09 -4.70
CA PRO A 163 -8.75 0.48 -5.61
C PRO A 163 -9.03 0.20 -7.10
N ARG A 164 -9.75 -0.86 -7.47
CA ARG A 164 -10.04 -1.19 -8.88
C ARG A 164 -11.01 -0.20 -9.50
N LEU A 165 -11.98 0.25 -8.71
CA LEU A 165 -12.89 1.29 -9.15
C LEU A 165 -12.24 2.68 -9.22
N SER A 166 -11.03 2.86 -8.66
CA SER A 166 -10.31 4.14 -8.76
C SER A 166 -9.89 4.50 -10.18
N ILE A 167 -9.80 3.52 -11.10
CA ILE A 167 -9.52 3.78 -12.52
C ILE A 167 -10.52 4.76 -13.12
N PHE A 168 -11.77 4.75 -12.66
CA PHE A 168 -12.85 5.64 -13.11
C PHE A 168 -12.69 7.10 -12.63
N LEU A 169 -11.66 7.38 -11.84
CA LEU A 169 -11.26 8.75 -11.48
C LEU A 169 -10.17 9.30 -12.41
N LEU A 170 -9.75 8.52 -13.41
CA LEU A 170 -8.79 8.98 -14.41
C LEU A 170 -9.52 9.67 -15.56
N LYS A 171 -8.94 10.77 -16.02
CA LYS A 171 -9.43 11.56 -17.16
C LYS A 171 -9.68 10.70 -18.40
N GLU A 172 -8.80 9.76 -18.67
CA GLU A 172 -8.87 8.85 -19.82
C GLU A 172 -10.16 8.02 -19.82
N THR A 173 -10.71 7.70 -18.65
CA THR A 173 -11.97 6.94 -18.56
C THR A 173 -13.18 7.75 -18.98
N VAL A 174 -13.17 9.06 -18.73
CA VAL A 174 -14.20 9.97 -19.26
C VAL A 174 -14.13 10.02 -20.78
N VAL A 175 -12.93 10.01 -21.37
CA VAL A 175 -12.79 9.96 -22.83
C VAL A 175 -13.36 8.66 -23.38
N ILE A 176 -13.12 7.52 -22.72
CA ILE A 176 -13.64 6.20 -23.15
C ILE A 176 -15.16 6.17 -23.21
N LYS A 177 -15.84 6.87 -22.29
CA LYS A 177 -17.30 7.00 -22.30
C LYS A 177 -17.82 7.55 -23.63
N ASP A 178 -17.12 8.53 -24.20
CA ASP A 178 -17.52 9.24 -25.42
C ASP A 178 -17.13 8.50 -26.72
N ILE A 179 -16.28 7.46 -26.64
CA ILE A 179 -15.89 6.67 -27.82
C ILE A 179 -17.04 5.74 -28.21
N ALA A 180 -17.42 5.74 -29.48
CA ALA A 180 -18.46 4.85 -30.01
C ALA A 180 -18.07 3.36 -29.84
N ASP A 181 -19.04 2.51 -29.50
CA ASP A 181 -18.80 1.07 -29.25
C ASP A 181 -18.15 0.38 -30.45
N THR A 182 -18.59 0.72 -31.66
CA THR A 182 -17.99 0.21 -32.92
C THR A 182 -16.52 0.59 -33.07
N GLU A 183 -16.13 1.77 -32.60
CA GLU A 183 -14.74 2.20 -32.64
C GLU A 183 -13.90 1.48 -31.59
N ILE A 184 -14.45 1.20 -30.41
CA ILE A 184 -13.80 0.37 -29.40
C ILE A 184 -13.63 -1.07 -29.91
N GLU A 185 -14.65 -1.65 -30.52
CA GLU A 185 -14.59 -2.98 -31.14
C GLU A 185 -13.49 -3.05 -32.21
N ILE A 186 -13.43 -2.07 -33.11
CA ILE A 186 -12.36 -1.97 -34.12
C ILE A 186 -10.99 -1.92 -33.41
N ARG A 187 -10.83 -1.07 -32.39
CA ARG A 187 -9.56 -0.93 -31.65
C ARG A 187 -9.15 -2.22 -30.92
N LEU A 188 -10.11 -2.95 -30.36
CA LEU A 188 -9.87 -4.23 -29.68
C LEU A 188 -9.48 -5.33 -30.69
N ASN A 189 -10.09 -5.33 -31.89
CA ASN A 189 -9.81 -6.30 -32.96
C ASN A 189 -8.51 -6.00 -33.72
N GLU A 190 -8.15 -4.72 -33.89
CA GLU A 190 -6.93 -4.28 -34.58
C GLU A 190 -5.63 -4.75 -33.92
N LEU A 191 -5.68 -5.11 -32.63
CA LEU A 191 -4.51 -5.44 -31.82
C LEU A 191 -4.61 -6.80 -31.13
N LEU A 192 -4.91 -7.83 -31.93
CA LEU A 192 -4.69 -9.26 -31.60
C LEU A 192 -3.28 -9.58 -31.04
N LEU A 193 -2.34 -8.63 -31.13
CA LEU A 193 -0.99 -8.69 -30.57
C LEU A 193 -0.92 -8.58 -29.04
N PHE A 194 -1.95 -8.05 -28.37
CA PHE A 194 -1.99 -8.04 -26.92
C PHE A 194 -2.90 -9.18 -26.44
N GLU A 195 -2.29 -10.24 -25.93
CA GLU A 195 -3.01 -11.39 -25.35
C GLU A 195 -4.10 -10.92 -24.38
N MET A 196 -5.28 -11.54 -24.47
CA MET A 196 -6.44 -11.16 -23.67
C MET A 196 -6.17 -11.45 -22.19
N PHE A 197 -6.56 -10.52 -21.32
CA PHE A 197 -6.83 -10.89 -19.93
C PHE A 197 -8.09 -11.76 -19.91
N LYS A 198 -8.19 -12.63 -18.92
CA LYS A 198 -9.38 -13.46 -18.72
C LYS A 198 -10.48 -12.59 -18.09
N PHE A 199 -11.69 -12.63 -18.65
CA PHE A 199 -12.85 -12.11 -17.95
C PHE A 199 -13.28 -13.08 -16.83
N TYR A 200 -13.62 -12.53 -15.68
CA TYR A 200 -13.92 -13.30 -14.47
C TYR A 200 -15.43 -13.35 -14.15
N TYR A 201 -16.17 -12.32 -14.55
CA TYR A 201 -17.61 -12.23 -14.41
C TYR A 201 -18.31 -12.27 -15.77
N PHE A 202 -17.87 -11.45 -16.72
CA PHE A 202 -18.49 -11.36 -18.04
C PHE A 202 -17.95 -12.45 -18.98
N GLU A 203 -18.77 -12.91 -19.93
CA GLU A 203 -18.31 -13.83 -20.98
C GLU A 203 -17.73 -13.07 -22.17
N GLU A 204 -18.29 -11.90 -22.49
CA GLU A 204 -17.89 -11.06 -23.61
C GLU A 204 -17.47 -9.66 -23.16
N TYR A 205 -16.50 -9.07 -23.89
CA TYR A 205 -16.01 -7.73 -23.60
C TYR A 205 -17.07 -6.65 -23.86
N THR A 206 -18.01 -6.90 -24.78
CA THR A 206 -19.09 -5.99 -25.16
C THR A 206 -20.04 -5.73 -24.00
N ASP A 207 -20.46 -6.79 -23.32
CA ASP A 207 -21.30 -6.70 -22.12
C ASP A 207 -20.56 -6.03 -20.96
N CYS A 208 -19.29 -6.39 -20.76
CA CYS A 208 -18.43 -5.75 -19.76
C CYS A 208 -18.31 -4.24 -20.00
N LEU A 209 -17.98 -3.85 -21.23
CA LEU A 209 -17.79 -2.45 -21.61
C LEU A 209 -19.09 -1.65 -21.47
N LYS A 210 -20.22 -2.21 -21.91
CA LYS A 210 -21.53 -1.57 -21.76
C LYS A 210 -21.84 -1.34 -20.28
N CYS A 211 -21.65 -2.36 -19.45
CA CYS A 211 -21.88 -2.26 -18.01
C CYS A 211 -20.91 -1.24 -17.36
N ALA A 212 -19.64 -1.21 -17.75
CA ALA A 212 -18.66 -0.23 -17.29
C ALA A 212 -19.02 1.21 -17.69
N LYS A 213 -19.55 1.42 -18.90
CA LYS A 213 -20.07 2.72 -19.35
C LYS A 213 -21.33 3.12 -18.57
N ASP A 214 -22.25 2.19 -18.35
CA ASP A 214 -23.42 2.41 -17.50
C ASP A 214 -22.99 2.79 -16.07
N PHE A 215 -21.91 2.20 -15.54
CA PHE A 215 -21.33 2.59 -14.25
C PHE A 215 -20.81 4.03 -14.27
N LEU A 216 -19.99 4.38 -15.27
CA LEU A 216 -19.50 5.75 -15.49
C LEU A 216 -20.63 6.78 -15.61
N ASP A 217 -21.76 6.41 -16.20
CA ASP A 217 -22.96 7.25 -16.28
C ASP A 217 -23.60 7.52 -14.92
N THR A 218 -23.44 6.61 -13.95
CA THR A 218 -23.95 6.83 -12.60
C THR A 218 -23.04 7.72 -11.75
N LEU A 219 -21.77 7.89 -12.15
CA LEU A 219 -20.81 8.71 -11.40
C LEU A 219 -21.11 10.19 -11.61
N CYS A 220 -21.41 10.88 -10.52
CA CYS A 220 -21.55 12.32 -10.49
C CYS A 220 -20.20 12.93 -10.09
N TYR A 221 -19.62 13.79 -10.92
CA TYR A 221 -18.37 14.50 -10.61
C TYR A 221 -18.62 15.97 -10.32
N PHE A 222 -17.75 16.58 -9.51
CA PHE A 222 -17.65 18.03 -9.37
C PHE A 222 -17.06 18.61 -10.66
N GLU A 223 -17.91 19.27 -11.44
CA GLU A 223 -17.54 19.84 -12.74
C GLU A 223 -17.46 21.37 -12.64
N LEU A 224 -16.28 21.91 -12.98
CA LEU A 224 -16.13 23.33 -13.23
C LEU A 224 -16.41 23.65 -14.70
N VAL A 225 -17.16 24.72 -14.92
CA VAL A 225 -17.48 25.24 -16.25
C VAL A 225 -16.80 26.59 -16.42
N ASP A 226 -16.15 26.79 -17.58
CA ASP A 226 -15.56 28.08 -17.92
C ASP A 226 -16.63 29.16 -18.09
N ASP A 227 -16.32 30.38 -17.67
CA ASP A 227 -17.27 31.49 -17.62
C ASP A 227 -17.72 31.94 -19.03
N ASP A 228 -16.89 31.68 -20.05
CA ASP A 228 -17.14 32.05 -21.45
C ASP A 228 -17.92 31.00 -22.26
N ASN A 229 -18.02 29.75 -21.79
CA ASN A 229 -18.68 28.65 -22.51
C ASN A 229 -20.22 28.70 -22.47
N ASP A 230 -20.82 29.63 -21.74
CA ASP A 230 -22.29 29.84 -21.74
C ASP A 230 -22.81 30.43 -23.07
N LYS A 231 -21.96 30.96 -23.95
CA LYS A 231 -22.41 31.63 -25.20
C LYS A 231 -22.76 30.69 -26.37
N THR A 232 -22.55 29.38 -26.25
CA THR A 232 -22.83 28.42 -27.33
C THR A 232 -23.90 27.38 -27.00
N SER A 233 -24.62 27.54 -25.88
CA SER A 233 -25.74 26.63 -25.52
C SER A 233 -27.14 27.24 -25.61
N ASP A 234 -27.31 28.39 -26.27
CA ASP A 234 -28.61 28.99 -26.63
C ASP A 234 -29.37 28.23 -27.74
N GLN A 235 -29.11 26.93 -27.91
CA GLN A 235 -30.13 25.98 -28.35
C GLN A 235 -30.61 25.20 -27.13
N GLU A 236 -31.22 25.94 -26.19
CA GLU A 236 -32.07 25.38 -25.16
C GLU A 236 -33.20 24.61 -25.85
N LEU A 237 -33.06 23.29 -25.95
CA LEU A 237 -34.23 22.42 -25.92
C LEU A 237 -35.02 22.79 -24.66
N PRO A 238 -36.31 23.16 -24.78
CA PRO A 238 -37.07 23.66 -23.64
C PRO A 238 -37.19 22.55 -22.59
N GLY A 239 -36.43 22.68 -21.50
CA GLY A 239 -36.43 21.71 -20.40
C GLY A 239 -35.07 21.42 -19.73
N CYS A 240 -33.94 21.88 -20.26
CA CYS A 240 -32.63 21.63 -19.65
C CYS A 240 -32.22 22.75 -18.67
N SER A 241 -32.84 22.78 -17.48
CA SER A 241 -32.23 23.47 -16.34
C SER A 241 -30.86 22.86 -16.08
N ILE A 242 -29.81 23.69 -16.01
CA ILE A 242 -28.48 23.29 -15.50
C ILE A 242 -28.73 22.53 -14.19
N ASN A 243 -28.34 21.25 -14.13
CA ASN A 243 -28.55 20.44 -12.94
C ASN A 243 -27.60 20.96 -11.85
N SER A 244 -28.07 21.88 -11.01
CA SER A 244 -27.27 22.73 -10.11
C SER A 244 -26.55 22.01 -8.97
N LYS A 245 -26.55 20.68 -8.95
CA LYS A 245 -26.07 19.87 -7.82
C LYS A 245 -24.59 19.53 -7.90
N ASN A 246 -24.01 19.49 -9.10
CA ASN A 246 -22.64 19.04 -9.32
C ASN A 246 -21.78 19.94 -10.22
N LYS A 247 -22.35 21.05 -10.73
CA LYS A 247 -21.66 22.02 -11.60
C LYS A 247 -21.46 23.36 -10.90
N MET A 248 -20.33 24.02 -11.14
CA MET A 248 -20.05 25.39 -10.66
C MET A 248 -19.26 26.17 -11.71
N LYS A 249 -19.49 27.49 -11.79
CA LYS A 249 -18.67 28.36 -12.64
C LYS A 249 -17.26 28.53 -12.08
N ALA A 250 -16.27 28.59 -12.95
CA ALA A 250 -14.87 28.78 -12.56
C ALA A 250 -14.66 30.06 -11.73
N SER A 251 -15.26 31.19 -12.15
CA SER A 251 -15.21 32.44 -11.38
C SER A 251 -15.85 32.31 -10.00
N GLU A 252 -16.98 31.60 -9.89
CA GLU A 252 -17.68 31.37 -8.62
C GLU A 252 -16.84 30.52 -7.68
N PHE A 253 -16.20 29.46 -8.19
CA PHE A 253 -15.29 28.63 -7.40
C PHE A 253 -14.15 29.45 -6.80
N VAL A 254 -13.46 30.24 -7.61
CA VAL A 254 -12.36 31.12 -7.16
C VAL A 254 -12.87 32.10 -6.12
N LYS A 255 -14.00 32.76 -6.39
CA LYS A 255 -14.60 33.73 -5.48
C LYS A 255 -14.92 33.11 -4.12
N ARG A 256 -15.67 32.00 -4.10
CA ARG A 256 -16.10 31.34 -2.85
C ARG A 256 -14.93 30.82 -2.03
N LEU A 257 -13.89 30.31 -2.69
CA LEU A 257 -12.70 29.82 -2.02
C LEU A 257 -11.87 30.97 -1.43
N LEU A 258 -11.72 32.09 -2.14
CA LEU A 258 -11.04 33.29 -1.64
C LEU A 258 -11.79 33.98 -0.50
N GLU A 259 -13.12 34.06 -0.57
CA GLU A 259 -13.97 34.63 0.50
C GLU A 259 -13.73 33.91 1.85
N LYS A 260 -13.42 32.60 1.84
CA LYS A 260 -13.08 31.85 3.06
C LYS A 260 -11.80 32.36 3.73
N PHE A 261 -10.83 32.82 2.96
CA PHE A 261 -9.59 33.42 3.50
C PHE A 261 -9.83 34.84 4.01
N ASP A 262 -10.73 35.60 3.39
CA ASP A 262 -11.10 36.95 3.83
C ASP A 262 -11.86 36.94 5.17
N ASP A 263 -12.73 35.95 5.40
CA ASP A 263 -13.49 35.81 6.66
C ASP A 263 -12.61 35.36 7.85
N VAL A 264 -11.58 34.54 7.58
CA VAL A 264 -10.63 34.05 8.61
C VAL A 264 -9.55 35.10 8.93
N THR A 265 -9.17 35.94 7.96
CA THR A 265 -8.22 37.06 8.18
C THR A 265 -8.87 38.29 8.83
N ALA A 266 -10.20 38.43 8.79
CA ALA A 266 -10.92 39.52 9.44
C ALA A 266 -10.79 39.53 10.97
N HIS A 267 -10.48 38.39 11.61
CA HIS A 267 -10.29 38.30 13.07
C HIS A 267 -8.84 38.45 13.53
N SER A 268 -7.86 38.58 12.63
CA SER A 268 -6.47 38.80 13.05
C SER A 268 -5.96 40.22 12.88
N ASN A 269 -6.34 41.04 11.88
CA ASN A 269 -5.74 42.39 11.76
C ASN A 269 -6.54 43.42 10.93
N LYS A 270 -7.57 44.05 11.52
CA LYS A 270 -8.07 45.37 11.07
C LYS A 270 -7.55 46.54 11.91
N THR A 271 -6.68 46.30 12.88
CA THR A 271 -6.06 47.34 13.70
C THR A 271 -4.58 47.03 13.92
N CYS A 272 -3.72 47.91 13.38
CA CYS A 272 -2.26 48.01 13.58
C CYS A 272 -1.36 47.06 12.76
N PHE A 273 -1.13 47.39 11.49
CA PHE A 273 0.12 47.02 10.80
C PHE A 273 0.88 48.31 10.44
N ASP A 274 1.73 48.78 11.33
CA ASP A 274 2.52 50.01 11.14
C ASP A 274 3.92 49.74 10.56
N LYS A 275 4.25 48.47 10.23
CA LYS A 275 5.60 48.07 9.77
C LYS A 275 5.60 47.56 8.32
N PRO A 276 6.46 48.11 7.42
CA PRO A 276 6.56 47.69 6.01
C PRO A 276 6.75 46.19 5.78
N ALA A 277 7.44 45.51 6.71
CA ALA A 277 7.66 44.08 6.68
C ALA A 277 6.38 43.23 6.82
N GLU A 278 5.39 43.70 7.57
CA GLU A 278 4.12 42.99 7.77
C GLU A 278 3.22 43.13 6.53
N ILE A 279 3.32 44.26 5.83
CA ILE A 279 2.66 44.50 4.54
C ILE A 279 3.24 43.59 3.46
N GLU A 280 4.56 43.38 3.44
CA GLU A 280 5.22 42.50 2.49
C GLU A 280 4.79 41.04 2.69
N VAL A 281 4.88 40.52 3.92
CA VAL A 281 4.47 39.15 4.26
C VAL A 281 3.02 38.88 3.86
N ARG A 282 2.10 39.82 4.13
CA ARG A 282 0.71 39.69 3.72
C ARG A 282 0.55 39.57 2.19
N LYS A 283 1.22 40.42 1.42
CA LYS A 283 1.17 40.35 -0.05
C LYS A 283 1.67 39.00 -0.57
N TYR A 284 2.72 38.44 0.06
CA TYR A 284 3.23 37.13 -0.30
C TYR A 284 2.25 36.00 0.06
N THR A 285 1.65 36.04 1.25
CA THR A 285 0.60 35.10 1.65
C THR A 285 -0.59 35.15 0.68
N ASP A 286 -1.07 36.35 0.34
CA ASP A 286 -2.17 36.53 -0.60
C ASP A 286 -1.79 36.02 -2.01
N SER A 287 -0.56 36.25 -2.47
CA SER A 287 -0.03 35.70 -3.74
C SER A 287 -0.06 34.17 -3.74
N LEU A 288 0.45 33.55 -2.68
CA LEU A 288 0.51 32.10 -2.55
C LEU A 288 -0.90 31.47 -2.53
N ILE A 289 -1.82 32.03 -1.76
CA ILE A 289 -3.22 31.59 -1.75
C ILE A 289 -3.80 31.62 -3.16
N ASN A 290 -3.61 32.73 -3.89
CA ASN A 290 -4.11 32.86 -5.25
C ASN A 290 -3.50 31.82 -6.20
N LYS A 291 -2.18 31.56 -6.11
CA LYS A 291 -1.52 30.51 -6.90
C LYS A 291 -2.13 29.13 -6.62
N CYS A 292 -2.33 28.77 -5.35
CA CYS A 292 -2.96 27.50 -4.97
C CYS A 292 -4.40 27.37 -5.50
N VAL A 293 -5.21 28.42 -5.33
CA VAL A 293 -6.61 28.43 -5.81
C VAL A 293 -6.67 28.26 -7.32
N LEU A 294 -5.82 28.98 -8.06
CA LEU A 294 -5.75 28.87 -9.52
C LEU A 294 -5.24 27.50 -9.98
N TYR A 295 -4.28 26.91 -9.26
CA TYR A 295 -3.80 25.56 -9.53
C TYR A 295 -4.94 24.54 -9.45
N ILE A 296 -5.68 24.50 -8.34
CA ILE A 296 -6.81 23.57 -8.15
C ILE A 296 -7.91 23.84 -9.20
N LYS A 297 -8.22 25.11 -9.46
CA LYS A 297 -9.18 25.51 -10.51
C LYS A 297 -8.79 24.91 -11.86
N ASN A 298 -7.52 25.04 -12.26
CA ASN A 298 -7.03 24.55 -13.54
C ASN A 298 -7.09 23.02 -13.61
N GLN A 299 -6.72 22.31 -12.55
CA GLN A 299 -6.83 20.85 -12.52
C GLN A 299 -8.28 20.37 -12.66
N LEU A 300 -9.22 21.03 -11.98
CA LEU A 300 -10.66 20.72 -12.09
C LEU A 300 -11.19 20.98 -13.51
N LEU A 301 -10.86 22.15 -14.10
CA LEU A 301 -11.26 22.51 -15.47
C LEU A 301 -10.68 21.54 -16.51
N ASN A 302 -9.43 21.13 -16.35
CA ASN A 302 -8.74 20.21 -17.25
C ASN A 302 -9.11 18.74 -17.03
N LYS A 303 -10.00 18.44 -16.07
CA LYS A 303 -10.38 17.08 -15.62
C LYS A 303 -9.18 16.25 -15.13
N GLU A 304 -8.13 16.90 -14.67
CA GLU A 304 -6.96 16.25 -14.04
C GLU A 304 -7.27 15.90 -12.58
N LEU A 305 -8.11 16.70 -11.92
CA LEU A 305 -8.67 16.40 -10.61
C LEU A 305 -10.15 16.04 -10.76
N MET A 306 -10.47 14.76 -10.57
CA MET A 306 -11.85 14.26 -10.63
C MET A 306 -12.35 13.96 -9.21
N LEU A 307 -13.33 14.73 -8.73
CA LEU A 307 -13.93 14.56 -7.40
C LEU A 307 -15.37 14.07 -7.53
N LEU A 308 -15.69 12.97 -6.87
CA LEU A 308 -17.03 12.39 -6.88
C LEU A 308 -17.98 13.18 -5.97
N ILE A 309 -19.22 13.37 -6.41
CA ILE A 309 -20.29 13.99 -5.64
C ILE A 309 -21.31 12.93 -5.23
N GLY A 310 -21.61 12.87 -3.94
CA GLY A 310 -22.55 11.92 -3.34
C GLY A 310 -22.53 12.01 -1.81
N ASP A 311 -23.61 11.60 -1.15
CA ASP A 311 -23.77 11.67 0.30
C ASP A 311 -23.32 13.04 0.89
N LYS A 312 -22.26 13.05 1.71
CA LYS A 312 -21.67 14.27 2.31
C LYS A 312 -20.70 15.03 1.39
N TYR A 313 -20.24 14.41 0.31
CA TYR A 313 -19.29 14.99 -0.65
C TYR A 313 -20.04 15.84 -1.68
N ASN A 314 -20.24 17.11 -1.36
CA ASN A 314 -20.82 18.10 -2.26
C ASN A 314 -19.83 19.24 -2.53
N ILE A 315 -20.21 20.19 -3.38
CA ILE A 315 -19.33 21.30 -3.77
C ILE A 315 -18.88 22.11 -2.54
N ASP A 316 -19.78 22.38 -1.59
CA ASP A 316 -19.46 23.14 -0.39
C ASP A 316 -18.45 22.40 0.50
N PHE A 317 -18.62 21.08 0.65
CA PHE A 317 -17.67 20.22 1.35
C PHE A 317 -16.27 20.30 0.72
N TYR A 318 -16.18 20.25 -0.61
CA TYR A 318 -14.90 20.34 -1.31
C TYR A 318 -14.25 21.72 -1.16
N ILE A 319 -15.02 22.81 -1.23
CA ILE A 319 -14.53 24.16 -0.98
C ILE A 319 -13.92 24.27 0.44
N GLU A 320 -14.61 23.76 1.46
CA GLU A 320 -14.10 23.76 2.84
C GLU A 320 -12.79 22.96 2.98
N LYS A 321 -12.71 21.79 2.31
CA LYS A 321 -11.51 20.97 2.34
C LYS A 321 -10.34 21.61 1.62
N PHE A 322 -10.55 22.19 0.44
CA PHE A 322 -9.51 22.96 -0.25
C PHE A 322 -9.03 24.15 0.56
N HIS A 323 -9.95 24.89 1.18
CA HIS A 323 -9.58 25.97 2.09
C HIS A 323 -8.69 25.48 3.24
N SER A 324 -9.01 24.33 3.85
CA SER A 324 -8.21 23.73 4.92
C SER A 324 -6.81 23.30 4.44
N ILE A 325 -6.72 22.66 3.28
CA ILE A 325 -5.45 22.19 2.69
C ILE A 325 -4.55 23.39 2.40
N ILE A 326 -5.08 24.37 1.64
CA ILE A 326 -4.33 25.60 1.30
C ILE A 326 -3.95 26.37 2.57
N SER A 327 -4.85 26.50 3.55
CA SER A 327 -4.53 27.15 4.83
C SER A 327 -3.38 26.48 5.57
N THR A 328 -3.27 25.16 5.48
CA THR A 328 -2.18 24.40 6.11
C THR A 328 -0.87 24.66 5.39
N ALA A 329 -0.88 24.61 4.06
CA ALA A 329 0.26 24.96 3.22
C ALA A 329 0.76 26.38 3.55
N VAL A 330 -0.14 27.36 3.55
CA VAL A 330 0.17 28.78 3.79
C VAL A 330 0.69 29.03 5.20
N LYS A 331 0.15 28.34 6.22
CA LYS A 331 0.65 28.46 7.61
C LYS A 331 2.11 28.03 7.74
N LYS A 332 2.48 26.89 7.13
CA LYS A 332 3.88 26.43 7.10
C LYS A 332 4.80 27.51 6.51
N VAL A 333 4.35 28.18 5.45
CA VAL A 333 5.10 29.30 4.83
C VAL A 333 5.22 30.49 5.76
N SER A 334 4.16 30.86 6.47
CA SER A 334 4.19 32.00 7.40
C SER A 334 5.11 31.77 8.61
N ASP A 335 5.30 30.50 9.01
CA ASP A 335 6.19 30.11 10.10
C ASP A 335 7.67 30.08 9.66
N VAL A 336 7.95 29.86 8.37
CA VAL A 336 9.29 29.91 7.78
C VAL A 336 9.57 31.32 7.26
N LYS A 337 10.31 32.12 8.04
CA LYS A 337 10.62 33.54 7.77
C LYS A 337 11.02 33.85 6.31
N ARG A 338 10.30 34.83 5.72
CA ARG A 338 10.64 35.67 4.54
C ARG A 338 11.38 34.94 3.41
N LEU A 339 10.62 34.13 2.65
CA LEU A 339 11.04 33.72 1.32
C LEU A 339 11.20 34.96 0.43
N ARG A 340 12.29 35.01 -0.35
CA ARG A 340 12.43 35.98 -1.45
C ARG A 340 11.53 35.56 -2.62
N PRO A 341 11.13 36.48 -3.52
CA PRO A 341 10.28 36.15 -4.67
C PRO A 341 10.81 35.02 -5.57
N GLU A 342 12.13 34.89 -5.69
CA GLU A 342 12.79 33.83 -6.48
C GLU A 342 12.74 32.45 -5.80
N GLU A 343 12.53 32.41 -4.49
CA GLU A 343 12.35 31.19 -3.70
C GLU A 343 10.86 30.78 -3.68
N GLU A 344 9.95 31.63 -4.19
CA GLU A 344 8.49 31.43 -4.18
C GLU A 344 8.04 30.32 -5.13
N ASP A 345 8.54 30.32 -6.37
CA ASP A 345 8.12 29.34 -7.38
C ASP A 345 8.66 27.95 -7.05
N LYS A 346 9.93 27.86 -6.63
CA LYS A 346 10.54 26.61 -6.19
C LYS A 346 9.86 26.04 -4.93
N PHE A 347 9.52 26.90 -3.97
CA PHE A 347 8.83 26.48 -2.76
C PHE A 347 7.37 26.09 -3.04
N PHE A 348 6.68 26.80 -3.94
CA PHE A 348 5.35 26.41 -4.40
C PHE A 348 5.40 25.03 -5.03
N GLU A 349 6.38 24.74 -5.88
CA GLU A 349 6.56 23.39 -6.45
C GLU A 349 6.77 22.35 -5.34
N GLU A 350 7.73 22.53 -4.43
CA GLU A 350 8.08 21.53 -3.40
C GLU A 350 6.98 21.31 -2.34
N GLU A 351 6.37 22.36 -1.78
CA GLU A 351 5.36 22.20 -0.72
C GLU A 351 3.97 21.93 -1.26
N PHE A 352 3.60 22.49 -2.42
CA PHE A 352 2.32 22.18 -3.03
C PHE A 352 2.30 20.74 -3.57
N GLU A 353 3.46 20.18 -3.95
CA GLU A 353 3.58 18.74 -4.25
C GLU A 353 3.28 17.86 -3.03
N MET A 354 3.71 18.25 -1.82
CA MET A 354 3.33 17.53 -0.60
C MET A 354 1.84 17.63 -0.29
N GLU A 355 1.21 18.77 -0.54
CA GLU A 355 -0.22 18.99 -0.31
C GLU A 355 -1.10 18.41 -1.44
N ASN A 356 -0.54 18.16 -2.63
CA ASN A 356 -1.19 17.33 -3.65
C ASN A 356 -1.51 15.93 -3.11
N ASN A 357 -0.67 15.38 -2.23
CA ASN A 357 -0.99 14.12 -1.56
C ASN A 357 -2.25 14.22 -0.69
N GLU A 358 -2.54 15.37 -0.08
CA GLU A 358 -3.79 15.56 0.69
C GLU A 358 -5.02 15.68 -0.23
N ILE A 359 -4.86 16.26 -1.43
CA ILE A 359 -5.92 16.27 -2.46
C ILE A 359 -6.19 14.85 -2.96
N GLU A 360 -5.14 14.07 -3.21
CA GLU A 360 -5.26 12.66 -3.60
C GLU A 360 -5.91 11.81 -2.50
N LYS A 361 -5.52 12.01 -1.23
CA LYS A 361 -6.19 11.38 -0.08
C LYS A 361 -7.66 11.76 -0.01
N LEU A 362 -8.01 13.02 -0.25
CA LEU A 362 -9.40 13.48 -0.28
C LEU A 362 -10.20 12.80 -1.39
N LYS A 363 -9.62 12.68 -2.59
CA LYS A 363 -10.21 11.98 -3.74
C LYS A 363 -10.47 10.51 -3.42
N MET A 364 -9.46 9.81 -2.90
CA MET A 364 -9.58 8.39 -2.52
C MET A 364 -10.52 8.17 -1.34
N ALA A 365 -10.55 9.07 -0.36
CA ALA A 365 -11.49 9.00 0.75
C ALA A 365 -12.95 9.14 0.29
N ALA A 366 -13.22 10.01 -0.70
CA ALA A 366 -14.54 10.14 -1.30
C ALA A 366 -14.95 8.85 -2.03
N LEU A 367 -14.06 8.30 -2.87
CA LEU A 367 -14.29 7.02 -3.54
C LEU A 367 -14.60 5.90 -2.55
N ASN A 368 -13.77 5.74 -1.51
CA ASN A 368 -13.91 4.66 -0.55
C ASN A 368 -15.26 4.71 0.19
N HIS A 369 -15.67 5.90 0.61
CA HIS A 369 -16.95 6.10 1.27
C HIS A 369 -18.12 5.86 0.32
N LEU A 370 -18.10 6.46 -0.88
CA LEU A 370 -19.17 6.31 -1.86
C LEU A 370 -19.29 4.89 -2.43
N CYS A 371 -18.19 4.14 -2.47
CA CYS A 371 -18.23 2.71 -2.77
C CYS A 371 -19.15 1.97 -1.79
N GLU A 372 -19.05 2.27 -0.49
CA GLU A 372 -19.82 1.60 0.56
C GLU A 372 -21.24 2.14 0.71
N THR A 373 -21.46 3.43 0.49
CA THR A 373 -22.77 4.08 0.70
C THR A 373 -23.65 4.07 -0.54
N ASP A 374 -23.06 4.17 -1.73
CA ASP A 374 -23.78 4.43 -2.97
C ASP A 374 -23.53 3.35 -4.03
N PHE A 375 -22.28 3.10 -4.41
CA PHE A 375 -22.00 2.25 -5.58
C PHE A 375 -22.35 0.78 -5.32
N ILE A 376 -21.85 0.19 -4.23
CA ILE A 376 -22.14 -1.21 -3.89
C ILE A 376 -23.64 -1.40 -3.58
N PRO A 377 -24.27 -0.60 -2.69
CA PRO A 377 -25.67 -0.82 -2.35
C PRO A 377 -26.66 -0.49 -3.47
N ASN A 378 -26.38 0.50 -4.34
CA ASN A 378 -27.34 0.97 -5.33
C ASN A 378 -27.05 0.43 -6.74
N TYR A 379 -25.82 0.63 -7.25
CA TYR A 379 -25.49 0.25 -8.62
C TYR A 379 -25.40 -1.26 -8.76
N PHE A 380 -24.55 -1.92 -7.98
CA PHE A 380 -24.36 -3.37 -8.11
C PHE A 380 -25.59 -4.17 -7.70
N SER A 381 -26.38 -3.68 -6.74
CA SER A 381 -27.70 -4.24 -6.42
C SER A 381 -28.65 -4.24 -7.63
N LYS A 382 -28.67 -3.14 -8.38
CA LYS A 382 -29.47 -3.03 -9.61
C LYS A 382 -28.96 -3.97 -10.70
N VAL A 383 -27.64 -4.05 -10.91
CA VAL A 383 -27.02 -4.93 -11.91
C VAL A 383 -27.28 -6.41 -11.60
N LEU A 384 -27.14 -6.81 -10.33
CA LEU A 384 -27.35 -8.19 -9.90
C LEU A 384 -28.83 -8.53 -9.64
N GLY A 385 -29.72 -7.54 -9.63
CA GLY A 385 -31.15 -7.72 -9.38
C GLY A 385 -31.49 -8.17 -7.96
N LYS A 386 -30.60 -7.94 -6.99
CA LYS A 386 -30.72 -8.38 -5.60
C LYS A 386 -29.98 -7.43 -4.66
N LYS A 387 -30.37 -7.41 -3.39
CA LYS A 387 -29.63 -6.70 -2.34
C LYS A 387 -28.26 -7.37 -2.12
N ILE A 388 -27.23 -6.55 -1.90
CA ILE A 388 -25.86 -7.00 -1.64
C ILE A 388 -25.67 -7.20 -0.14
N GLU A 389 -25.49 -8.44 0.31
CA GLU A 389 -25.32 -8.76 1.74
C GLU A 389 -24.37 -9.93 2.01
N THR A 390 -24.23 -10.86 1.07
CA THR A 390 -23.50 -12.13 1.25
C THR A 390 -22.10 -12.06 0.67
N LEU A 391 -21.18 -12.91 1.16
CA LEU A 391 -19.84 -13.02 0.59
C LEU A 391 -19.86 -13.29 -0.92
N GLU A 392 -20.77 -14.12 -1.41
CA GLU A 392 -20.92 -14.43 -2.83
C GLU A 392 -21.29 -13.19 -3.66
N ASP A 393 -22.04 -12.25 -3.10
CA ASP A 393 -22.33 -10.97 -3.76
C ASP A 393 -21.05 -10.15 -3.94
N TYR A 394 -20.23 -10.06 -2.88
CA TYR A 394 -18.96 -9.34 -2.94
C TYR A 394 -17.94 -10.03 -3.84
N ILE A 395 -17.93 -11.36 -3.92
CA ILE A 395 -17.12 -12.11 -4.90
C ILE A 395 -17.56 -11.78 -6.33
N ALA A 396 -18.86 -11.65 -6.59
CA ALA A 396 -19.35 -11.25 -7.91
C ALA A 396 -18.95 -9.81 -8.26
N ILE A 397 -19.10 -8.89 -7.32
CA ILE A 397 -18.68 -7.47 -7.49
C ILE A 397 -17.17 -7.37 -7.70
N ASP A 398 -16.37 -8.15 -6.98
CA ASP A 398 -14.92 -8.23 -7.14
C ASP A 398 -14.54 -8.60 -8.57
N LYS A 399 -15.14 -9.67 -9.09
CA LYS A 399 -14.93 -10.11 -10.47
C LYS A 399 -15.37 -9.05 -11.49
N MET A 400 -16.51 -8.40 -11.29
CA MET A 400 -16.96 -7.30 -12.15
C MET A 400 -15.98 -6.12 -12.11
N ALA A 401 -15.51 -5.72 -10.94
CA ALA A 401 -14.57 -4.59 -10.77
C ALA A 401 -13.21 -4.89 -11.45
N CYS A 402 -12.73 -6.13 -11.38
CA CYS A 402 -11.57 -6.59 -12.14
C CYS A 402 -11.80 -6.50 -13.64
N ASP A 403 -12.94 -7.00 -14.13
CA ASP A 403 -13.28 -6.96 -15.55
C ASP A 403 -13.38 -5.51 -16.07
N PHE A 404 -14.02 -4.62 -15.30
CA PHE A 404 -14.11 -3.19 -15.56
C PHE A 404 -12.73 -2.54 -15.64
N HIS A 405 -11.88 -2.76 -14.63
CA HIS A 405 -10.52 -2.23 -14.64
C HIS A 405 -9.73 -2.71 -15.85
N ASN A 406 -9.78 -4.01 -16.12
CA ASN A 406 -8.98 -4.63 -17.17
C ASN A 406 -9.40 -4.14 -18.57
N ILE A 407 -10.70 -4.03 -18.85
CA ILE A 407 -11.16 -3.54 -20.17
C ILE A 407 -10.82 -2.06 -20.37
N ILE A 408 -10.96 -1.25 -19.32
CA ILE A 408 -10.57 0.16 -19.37
C ILE A 408 -9.06 0.30 -19.57
N CYS A 409 -8.25 -0.40 -18.78
CA CYS A 409 -6.79 -0.38 -18.92
C CYS A 409 -6.34 -0.86 -20.30
N LYS A 410 -7.00 -1.89 -20.86
CA LYS A 410 -6.73 -2.35 -22.22
C LYS A 410 -6.93 -1.25 -23.25
N ILE A 411 -8.05 -0.52 -23.17
CA ILE A 411 -8.32 0.58 -24.11
C ILE A 411 -7.30 1.71 -23.93
N ILE A 412 -6.98 2.08 -22.68
CA ILE A 412 -5.96 3.10 -22.38
C ILE A 412 -4.60 2.69 -22.95
N ASN A 413 -4.16 1.46 -22.69
CA ASN A 413 -2.88 0.93 -23.17
C ASN A 413 -2.82 0.91 -24.71
N ILE A 414 -3.91 0.53 -25.38
CA ILE A 414 -4.00 0.58 -26.85
C ILE A 414 -3.81 2.00 -27.38
N ILE A 415 -4.47 2.98 -26.77
CA ILE A 415 -4.35 4.40 -27.15
C ILE A 415 -2.91 4.86 -26.93
N ALA A 416 -2.38 4.60 -25.73
CA ALA A 416 -1.07 5.07 -25.32
C ALA A 416 0.06 4.48 -26.17
N VAL A 417 0.02 3.19 -26.51
CA VAL A 417 1.03 2.56 -27.38
C VAL A 417 0.99 3.11 -28.81
N LYS A 418 -0.21 3.40 -29.34
CA LYS A 418 -0.35 4.02 -30.66
C LYS A 418 0.28 5.42 -30.70
N GLU A 419 0.20 6.16 -29.60
CA GLU A 419 0.79 7.51 -29.46
C GLU A 419 2.28 7.47 -29.11
N ASN A 420 2.70 6.55 -28.26
CA ASN A 420 4.07 6.36 -27.79
C ASN A 420 4.37 4.87 -27.57
N PRO A 421 5.15 4.22 -28.46
CA PRO A 421 5.50 2.81 -28.32
C PRO A 421 6.30 2.44 -27.06
N GLN A 422 6.89 3.43 -26.37
CA GLN A 422 7.70 3.24 -25.14
C GLN A 422 6.88 3.49 -23.86
N PHE A 423 5.55 3.52 -23.94
CA PHE A 423 4.67 3.77 -22.81
C PHE A 423 4.62 2.58 -21.84
N ASP A 424 4.76 2.83 -20.53
CA ASP A 424 4.58 1.78 -19.50
C ASP A 424 3.11 1.35 -19.44
N LEU A 425 2.87 0.07 -19.65
CA LEU A 425 1.53 -0.47 -19.71
C LEU A 425 0.89 -0.54 -18.32
N LYS A 426 -0.36 -0.06 -18.22
CA LYS A 426 -1.16 -0.25 -17.01
C LYS A 426 -1.40 -1.75 -16.77
N PRO A 427 -1.20 -2.25 -15.55
CA PRO A 427 -1.31 -3.68 -15.25
C PRO A 427 -2.76 -4.17 -15.29
N TYR A 428 -2.93 -5.46 -15.58
CA TYR A 428 -4.19 -6.15 -15.41
C TYR A 428 -4.29 -6.78 -14.01
N TYR A 429 -5.48 -6.72 -13.42
CA TYR A 429 -5.78 -7.27 -12.11
C TYR A 429 -6.59 -8.56 -12.19
N GLU A 430 -6.31 -9.46 -11.25
CA GLU A 430 -7.14 -10.63 -10.98
C GLU A 430 -8.02 -10.40 -9.73
N PRO A 431 -9.13 -11.15 -9.56
CA PRO A 431 -9.90 -11.22 -8.32
C PRO A 431 -9.03 -11.67 -7.16
N VAL A 432 -9.48 -11.42 -5.93
CA VAL A 432 -8.75 -11.89 -4.74
C VAL A 432 -8.60 -13.40 -4.79
N ASN A 433 -7.37 -13.88 -4.61
CA ASN A 433 -7.08 -15.31 -4.56
C ASN A 433 -7.29 -15.85 -3.13
N ASP A 434 -8.43 -16.50 -2.89
CA ASP A 434 -8.72 -17.12 -1.59
C ASP A 434 -7.90 -18.39 -1.32
N ASP A 435 -7.39 -19.04 -2.38
CA ASP A 435 -6.67 -20.31 -2.30
C ASP A 435 -5.19 -20.11 -1.89
N CYS A 436 -4.73 -18.86 -1.81
CA CYS A 436 -3.38 -18.52 -1.38
C CYS A 436 -3.19 -18.78 0.13
N ASN A 437 -2.35 -19.76 0.48
CA ASN A 437 -2.06 -20.13 1.86
C ASN A 437 -0.81 -19.41 2.40
N TYR A 438 -0.88 -18.08 2.47
CA TYR A 438 0.14 -17.27 3.16
C TYR A 438 -0.14 -17.18 4.65
N LYS A 439 0.92 -17.31 5.45
CA LYS A 439 0.84 -17.15 6.90
C LYS A 439 2.05 -16.41 7.42
N LEU A 440 1.82 -15.41 8.25
CA LEU A 440 2.88 -14.88 9.10
C LEU A 440 3.19 -15.93 10.18
N VAL A 441 4.46 -16.27 10.30
CA VAL A 441 4.94 -17.23 11.30
C VAL A 441 6.01 -16.59 12.17
N GLU A 442 6.00 -16.95 13.45
CA GLU A 442 7.00 -16.47 14.40
C GLU A 442 8.34 -17.17 14.19
N GLY A 443 9.40 -16.45 14.52
CA GLY A 443 10.70 -17.00 14.74
C GLY A 443 11.60 -16.04 15.49
N PHE A 444 12.90 -16.30 15.43
CA PHE A 444 13.90 -15.44 16.05
C PHE A 444 15.19 -15.43 15.24
N MET A 445 15.85 -14.28 15.31
CA MET A 445 17.17 -14.05 14.75
C MET A 445 18.17 -13.98 15.89
N ILE A 446 19.32 -14.61 15.70
CA ILE A 446 20.48 -14.50 16.57
C ILE A 446 21.56 -13.75 15.82
N LYS A 447 21.90 -12.56 16.28
CA LYS A 447 22.97 -11.74 15.72
C LYS A 447 24.20 -11.80 16.61
N LEU A 448 25.35 -12.11 16.03
CA LEU A 448 26.61 -12.17 16.76
C LEU A 448 27.29 -10.81 16.76
N GLU A 449 27.87 -10.44 17.90
CA GLU A 449 28.66 -9.20 18.00
C GLU A 449 29.94 -9.26 17.15
N LYS A 450 30.42 -8.08 16.75
CA LYS A 450 31.61 -7.98 15.89
C LYS A 450 32.82 -8.63 16.57
N GLY A 451 33.39 -9.64 15.91
CA GLY A 451 34.56 -10.38 16.42
C GLY A 451 34.21 -11.62 17.23
N VAL A 452 32.93 -11.90 17.49
CA VAL A 452 32.47 -13.17 18.06
C VAL A 452 32.31 -14.20 16.94
N LYS A 453 32.69 -15.45 17.21
CA LYS A 453 32.52 -16.57 16.25
C LYS A 453 31.71 -17.70 16.86
N LEU A 454 30.70 -18.18 16.14
CA LEU A 454 30.02 -19.43 16.51
C LEU A 454 30.98 -20.60 16.40
N LYS A 455 31.05 -21.41 17.45
CA LYS A 455 31.84 -22.65 17.50
C LYS A 455 30.97 -23.88 17.44
N GLN A 456 29.81 -23.83 18.08
CA GLN A 456 28.87 -24.94 18.09
C GLN A 456 27.45 -24.42 18.28
N ILE A 457 26.50 -25.09 17.65
CA ILE A 457 25.07 -24.92 17.87
C ILE A 457 24.43 -26.29 18.11
N LYS A 458 23.55 -26.41 19.10
CA LYS A 458 22.82 -27.64 19.45
C LYS A 458 21.38 -27.33 19.81
N GLY A 459 20.49 -28.27 19.52
CA GLY A 459 19.12 -28.26 20.00
C GLY A 459 18.94 -29.25 21.15
N PHE A 460 17.93 -29.02 21.98
CA PHE A 460 17.46 -29.97 22.98
C PHE A 460 15.96 -30.16 22.87
N ASN A 461 15.49 -31.39 23.00
CA ASN A 461 14.06 -31.70 23.07
C ASN A 461 13.50 -31.60 24.49
N ASP A 462 12.19 -31.82 24.64
CA ASP A 462 11.44 -31.77 25.91
C ASP A 462 12.01 -32.71 26.99
N LYS A 463 12.76 -33.74 26.59
CA LYS A 463 13.39 -34.72 27.48
C LYS A 463 14.86 -34.40 27.78
N GLY A 464 15.38 -33.26 27.28
CA GLY A 464 16.78 -32.86 27.40
C GLY A 464 17.74 -33.63 26.48
N GLY A 465 17.22 -34.40 25.52
CA GLY A 465 18.03 -35.11 24.53
C GLY A 465 18.60 -34.16 23.48
N THR A 466 19.89 -34.30 23.18
CA THR A 466 20.59 -33.44 22.21
C THR A 466 20.16 -33.76 20.78
N ILE A 467 19.83 -32.72 20.02
CA ILE A 467 19.55 -32.74 18.59
C ILE A 467 20.65 -31.94 17.89
N LYS A 468 21.23 -32.51 16.83
CA LYS A 468 22.16 -31.79 15.96
C LYS A 468 21.36 -30.82 15.10
N LEU A 469 21.71 -29.54 15.14
CA LEU A 469 21.11 -28.52 14.28
C LEU A 469 21.97 -28.37 13.03
N GLU A 470 21.32 -28.40 11.87
CA GLU A 470 21.92 -28.28 10.55
C GLU A 470 21.36 -27.06 9.83
N SER A 471 22.24 -26.34 9.11
CA SER A 471 21.86 -25.22 8.26
C SER A 471 20.93 -25.70 7.15
N GLU A 472 19.99 -24.86 6.72
CA GLU A 472 18.96 -25.13 5.70
C GLU A 472 17.91 -26.20 6.10
N GLU A 473 18.14 -26.95 7.18
CA GLU A 473 17.16 -27.86 7.75
C GLU A 473 16.47 -27.28 8.99
N HIS A 474 17.22 -26.59 9.84
CA HIS A 474 16.75 -26.09 11.14
C HIS A 474 16.85 -24.58 11.29
N TYR A 475 17.81 -23.98 10.58
CA TYR A 475 18.09 -22.55 10.60
C TYR A 475 18.80 -22.12 9.33
N VAL A 476 18.76 -20.83 9.02
CA VAL A 476 19.48 -20.27 7.87
C VAL A 476 20.33 -19.10 8.29
N ILE A 477 21.47 -18.94 7.62
CA ILE A 477 22.40 -17.84 7.85
C ILE A 477 22.16 -16.82 6.75
N ASP A 478 21.82 -15.59 7.13
CA ASP A 478 21.63 -14.51 6.17
C ASP A 478 22.96 -13.84 5.75
N GLN A 479 22.88 -12.91 4.79
CA GLN A 479 24.04 -12.16 4.30
C GLN A 479 24.74 -11.33 5.40
N SER A 480 24.03 -10.98 6.48
CA SER A 480 24.59 -10.28 7.64
C SER A 480 25.26 -11.23 8.65
N ASN A 481 25.32 -12.53 8.34
CA ASN A 481 25.81 -13.59 9.19
C ASN A 481 25.02 -13.73 10.50
N SER A 482 23.72 -13.44 10.44
CA SER A 482 22.76 -13.72 11.52
C SER A 482 22.08 -15.07 11.29
N TYR A 483 21.73 -15.75 12.40
CA TYR A 483 21.16 -17.09 12.38
C TYR A 483 19.65 -17.00 12.62
N ASN A 484 18.89 -17.45 11.64
CA ASN A 484 17.45 -17.26 11.57
C ASN A 484 16.72 -18.59 11.77
N PHE A 485 15.80 -18.62 12.73
CA PHE A 485 15.05 -19.82 13.11
C PHE A 485 13.56 -19.58 13.00
N VAL A 486 12.88 -20.42 12.22
CA VAL A 486 11.41 -20.43 12.15
C VAL A 486 10.89 -21.31 13.30
N LYS A 487 10.05 -20.75 14.17
CA LYS A 487 9.56 -21.45 15.37
C LYS A 487 8.83 -22.75 15.03
N LYS A 488 7.98 -22.72 14.01
CA LYS A 488 7.25 -23.90 13.51
C LYS A 488 8.16 -25.06 13.08
N VAL A 489 9.30 -24.76 12.44
CA VAL A 489 10.31 -25.78 12.08
C VAL A 489 10.85 -26.45 13.34
N LEU A 490 11.18 -25.66 14.37
CA LEU A 490 11.71 -26.17 15.63
C LEU A 490 10.69 -27.04 16.37
N GLU A 491 9.42 -26.61 16.41
CA GLU A 491 8.32 -27.34 17.05
C GLU A 491 8.09 -28.70 16.38
N ILE A 492 8.05 -28.75 15.04
CA ILE A 492 7.90 -30.00 14.28
C ILE A 492 9.06 -30.97 14.55
N LYS A 493 10.28 -30.43 14.71
CA LYS A 493 11.48 -31.20 15.04
C LYS A 493 11.60 -31.50 16.54
N ASN A 494 10.63 -31.09 17.36
CA ASN A 494 10.61 -31.28 18.81
C ASN A 494 11.84 -30.66 19.50
N ILE A 495 12.24 -29.46 19.10
CA ILE A 495 13.33 -28.68 19.70
C ILE A 495 12.73 -27.59 20.60
N ARG A 496 13.16 -27.53 21.86
CA ARG A 496 12.68 -26.55 22.88
C ARG A 496 13.75 -25.57 23.32
N GLU A 497 15.00 -25.97 23.24
CA GLU A 497 16.11 -25.10 23.60
C GLU A 497 17.21 -25.17 22.55
N ILE A 498 17.88 -24.04 22.35
CA ILE A 498 19.08 -23.94 21.52
C ILE A 498 20.25 -23.51 22.40
N GLU A 499 21.37 -24.21 22.29
CA GLU A 499 22.64 -23.82 22.91
C GLU A 499 23.64 -23.39 21.85
N LEU A 500 24.22 -22.20 22.02
CA LEU A 500 25.33 -21.70 21.24
C LEU A 500 26.59 -21.72 22.08
N LEU A 501 27.65 -22.31 21.55
CA LEU A 501 29.00 -22.10 22.03
C LEU A 501 29.66 -21.04 21.15
N LEU A 502 29.95 -19.88 21.73
CA LEU A 502 30.58 -18.74 21.07
C LEU A 502 32.03 -18.63 21.51
N LYS A 503 32.90 -18.20 20.60
CA LYS A 503 34.27 -17.78 20.91
C LYS A 503 34.38 -16.28 20.76
N ASP A 504 34.64 -15.58 21.86
CA ASP A 504 34.98 -14.16 21.88
C ASP A 504 36.49 -14.01 21.76
N ASN A 505 36.94 -13.22 20.78
CA ASN A 505 38.36 -12.95 20.52
C ASN A 505 39.11 -12.36 21.73
N GLY A 506 38.40 -11.82 22.74
CA GLY A 506 39.01 -11.28 23.96
C GLY A 506 38.73 -12.04 25.26
N ARG A 507 37.78 -12.98 25.31
CA ARG A 507 37.18 -13.45 26.60
C ARG A 507 37.04 -14.96 26.78
N GLY A 508 37.40 -15.77 25.79
CA GLY A 508 37.30 -17.24 25.87
C GLY A 508 36.02 -17.78 25.22
N PHE A 509 35.35 -18.73 25.87
CA PHE A 509 34.12 -19.33 25.36
C PHE A 509 32.90 -18.87 26.16
N VAL A 510 31.81 -18.56 25.46
CA VAL A 510 30.54 -18.19 26.07
C VAL A 510 29.46 -19.16 25.62
N VAL A 511 28.62 -19.60 26.55
CA VAL A 511 27.48 -20.45 26.26
C VAL A 511 26.20 -19.65 26.40
N TYR A 512 25.42 -19.59 25.33
CA TYR A 512 24.08 -19.01 25.31
C TYR A 512 23.08 -20.14 25.24
N ARG A 513 22.10 -20.17 26.14
CA ARG A 513 21.00 -21.14 26.10
C ARG A 513 19.68 -20.41 25.94
N ILE A 514 18.98 -20.69 24.86
CA ILE A 514 17.78 -19.99 24.42
C ILE A 514 16.60 -20.92 24.61
N ASN A 515 15.57 -20.44 25.31
CA ASN A 515 14.28 -21.11 25.40
C ASN A 515 13.39 -20.65 24.23
N ILE A 516 12.98 -21.58 23.37
CA ILE A 516 12.24 -21.28 22.13
C ILE A 516 10.83 -20.76 22.41
N GLU A 517 10.16 -21.25 23.47
CA GLU A 517 8.79 -20.81 23.79
C GLU A 517 8.76 -19.39 24.32
N LYS A 518 9.74 -19.03 25.16
CA LYS A 518 9.79 -17.72 25.82
C LYS A 518 10.57 -16.67 25.05
N PHE A 519 11.35 -17.08 24.04
CA PHE A 519 12.35 -16.23 23.38
C PHE A 519 13.34 -15.58 24.37
N GLU A 520 13.58 -16.24 25.51
CA GLU A 520 14.49 -15.79 26.56
C GLU A 520 15.82 -16.55 26.45
N ALA A 521 16.92 -15.87 26.76
CA ALA A 521 18.24 -16.48 26.78
C ALA A 521 18.95 -16.30 28.11
N ASP A 522 19.56 -17.39 28.56
CA ASP A 522 20.47 -17.41 29.69
C ASP A 522 21.91 -17.45 29.16
N GLU A 523 22.69 -16.43 29.52
CA GLU A 523 24.12 -16.36 29.23
C GLU A 523 24.95 -16.96 30.37
N ARG A 524 25.90 -17.83 30.02
CA ARG A 524 26.89 -18.37 30.94
C ARG A 524 28.29 -18.23 30.34
N ILE A 525 29.13 -17.42 30.99
CA ILE A 525 30.53 -17.25 30.59
C ILE A 525 31.35 -18.44 31.09
N ILE A 526 32.06 -19.12 30.20
CA ILE A 526 33.01 -20.19 30.54
C ILE A 526 34.43 -19.63 30.40
N TYR A 527 35.01 -19.20 31.53
CA TYR A 527 36.42 -18.84 31.58
C TYR A 527 37.27 -20.09 31.41
N GLN A 528 38.01 -20.18 30.31
CA GLN A 528 39.20 -21.03 30.28
C GLN A 528 40.33 -20.26 30.97
N PHE A 529 40.61 -20.62 32.22
CA PHE A 529 41.92 -20.35 32.80
C PHE A 529 42.90 -21.28 32.07
N ASN A 530 43.79 -20.71 31.26
CA ASN A 530 44.94 -21.43 30.71
C ASN A 530 45.88 -21.86 31.84
#